data_AF-A0AAW6UCZ6-F1
#
_entry.id   AF-A0AAW6UCZ6-F1
#
_cell.length_a   1.000
_cell.length_b   1.000
_cell.length_c   1.000
_cell.angle_alpha   90.00
_cell.angle_beta   90.00
_cell.angle_gamma   90.00
#
_symmetry.space_group_name_H-M   'P 1'
#
loop_
_entity.id
_entity.type
_entity.pdbx_description
1 polymer ?
#
loop_
_entity_poly.entity_id
_entity_poly.type
_entity_poly.pdbx_seq_one_letter_code
_entity_poly.pdbx_strand_id
1 'polypeptide(L)'
;MNRTDHLYEVINTLCADDYNHLLSQMKLNHKVINEAADALHRIIFREKSSNEHLVKYGKSSSGCQRYLNKQTGKTESDTSSSIVKYTKKSYEQWSTFIKFMLYGLSLRAIALEVGISKTTAFSWRHKVIEAIKDYQEVISLSGEIQADETYFLLNMKGSWKKKSMPRKPKKKGGPGVYRGVSNEQVCVLVAIDENDQVLTKIVGQGNPLKENLQEALQGKVKQGSHFTTDSKSAYREIIKDLGCTLAQIPSGLYVKNEYSLSVINQYHSELKTWFKRFRGVSTKHLENYLMWFRFMKYLNYQMPSNHHAYESLKYAISNNVNIKIVDIHQKPFPVDIFKPYQHLS
;
A
#
# COMPACT_ATOMS: atom_id res chain seq x y z
N MET A 1 8.99 -13.88 -28.89
CA MET A 1 10.01 -13.43 -27.93
C MET A 1 9.86 -11.94 -27.69
N ASN A 2 9.80 -11.51 -26.44
CA ASN A 2 9.90 -10.09 -26.13
C ASN A 2 11.35 -9.64 -26.41
N ARG A 3 11.55 -8.35 -26.69
CA ARG A 3 12.87 -7.75 -27.01
C ARG A 3 13.92 -8.05 -25.94
N THR A 4 13.49 -8.21 -24.70
CA THR A 4 14.34 -8.55 -23.54
C THR A 4 14.85 -9.99 -23.59
N ASP A 5 14.04 -10.95 -24.06
CA ASP A 5 14.40 -12.37 -24.10
C ASP A 5 15.53 -12.62 -25.09
N HIS A 6 15.45 -11.99 -26.28
CA HIS A 6 16.53 -12.01 -27.27
C HIS A 6 17.82 -11.38 -26.72
N LEU A 7 17.70 -10.34 -25.89
CA LEU A 7 18.86 -9.69 -25.26
C LEU A 7 19.56 -10.64 -24.28
N TYR A 8 18.80 -11.42 -23.51
CA TYR A 8 19.37 -12.43 -22.61
C TYR A 8 20.13 -13.51 -23.36
N GLU A 9 19.57 -14.03 -24.46
CA GLU A 9 20.25 -15.01 -25.31
C GLU A 9 21.58 -14.46 -25.83
N VAL A 10 21.57 -13.25 -26.40
CA VAL A 10 22.79 -12.61 -26.91
C VAL A 10 23.82 -12.41 -25.79
N ILE A 11 23.42 -11.88 -24.64
CA ILE A 11 24.32 -11.63 -23.50
C ILE A 11 24.99 -12.93 -23.04
N ASN A 12 24.25 -14.04 -23.00
CA ASN A 12 24.77 -15.33 -22.57
C ASN A 12 25.74 -15.97 -23.57
N THR A 13 25.82 -15.45 -24.81
CA THR A 13 26.79 -15.91 -25.82
C THR A 13 28.08 -15.09 -25.87
N LEU A 14 28.16 -13.98 -25.13
CA LEU A 14 29.33 -13.10 -25.16
C LEU A 14 30.54 -13.73 -24.48
N CYS A 15 31.73 -13.50 -25.06
CA CYS A 15 32.98 -13.80 -24.37
C CYS A 15 33.23 -12.79 -23.22
N ALA A 16 34.18 -13.09 -22.33
CA ALA A 16 34.44 -12.27 -21.15
C ALA A 16 34.81 -10.81 -21.49
N ASP A 17 35.60 -10.60 -22.54
CA ASP A 17 36.04 -9.26 -22.95
C ASP A 17 34.88 -8.44 -23.54
N ASP A 18 34.07 -9.05 -24.41
CA ASP A 18 32.87 -8.41 -24.97
C ASP A 18 31.84 -8.10 -23.89
N TYR A 19 31.65 -9.00 -22.92
CA TYR A 19 30.76 -8.79 -21.78
C TYR A 19 31.21 -7.59 -20.94
N ASN A 20 32.51 -7.51 -20.62
CA ASN A 20 33.06 -6.39 -19.86
C ASN A 20 32.98 -5.07 -20.63
N HIS A 21 33.22 -5.11 -21.95
CA HIS A 21 33.05 -3.95 -22.82
C HIS A 21 31.59 -3.48 -22.83
N LEU A 22 30.63 -4.38 -23.04
CA LEU A 22 29.20 -4.08 -23.00
C LEU A 22 28.80 -3.50 -21.64
N LEU A 23 29.25 -4.10 -20.54
CA LEU A 23 28.98 -3.60 -19.19
C LEU A 23 29.50 -2.17 -18.99
N SER A 24 30.67 -1.83 -19.55
CA SER A 24 31.20 -0.47 -19.49
C SER A 24 30.32 0.52 -20.25
N GLN A 25 29.86 0.16 -21.45
CA GLN A 25 28.94 0.97 -22.27
C GLN A 25 27.57 1.13 -21.58
N MET A 26 27.04 0.05 -21.01
CA MET A 26 25.79 0.09 -20.25
C MET A 26 25.89 1.02 -19.03
N LYS A 27 27.01 0.98 -18.29
CA LYS A 27 27.24 1.89 -17.15
C LYS A 27 27.31 3.35 -17.59
N LEU A 28 27.98 3.66 -18.70
CA LEU A 28 28.04 5.01 -19.25
C LEU A 28 26.65 5.52 -19.65
N ASN A 29 25.90 4.68 -20.38
CA ASN A 29 24.55 5.01 -20.84
C ASN A 29 23.51 5.04 -19.71
N HIS A 30 23.73 4.31 -18.61
CA HIS A 30 22.80 4.21 -17.48
C HIS A 30 22.40 5.59 -16.95
N LYS A 31 23.40 6.45 -16.71
CA LYS A 31 23.17 7.80 -16.19
C LYS A 31 22.37 8.64 -17.19
N VAL A 32 22.80 8.64 -18.45
CA VAL A 32 22.15 9.39 -19.54
C VAL A 32 20.69 8.98 -19.69
N ILE A 33 20.39 7.67 -19.67
CA ILE A 33 19.03 7.16 -19.85
C ILE A 33 18.15 7.47 -18.63
N ASN A 34 18.66 7.31 -17.41
CA ASN A 34 17.85 7.52 -16.19
C ASN A 34 17.63 8.99 -15.85
N GLU A 35 18.53 9.87 -16.28
CA GLU A 35 18.39 11.33 -16.13
C GLU A 35 17.61 11.97 -17.29
N ALA A 36 17.37 11.24 -18.38
CA ALA A 36 16.61 11.75 -19.52
C ALA A 36 15.20 12.18 -19.11
N ALA A 37 14.75 13.32 -19.65
CA ALA A 37 13.43 13.89 -19.34
C ALA A 37 12.27 12.95 -19.71
N ASP A 38 12.47 12.09 -20.70
CA ASP A 38 11.47 11.14 -21.20
C ASP A 38 11.57 9.74 -20.59
N ALA A 39 12.50 9.48 -19.67
CA ALA A 39 12.74 8.15 -19.10
C ALA A 39 11.47 7.50 -18.51
N LEU A 40 10.71 8.28 -17.74
CA LEU A 40 9.43 7.84 -17.15
C LEU A 40 8.35 7.63 -18.23
N HIS A 41 8.36 8.43 -19.29
CA HIS A 41 7.42 8.31 -20.40
C HIS A 41 7.62 7.01 -21.16
N ARG A 42 8.87 6.58 -21.36
CA ARG A 42 9.20 5.30 -22.01
C ARG A 42 8.63 4.11 -21.24
N ILE A 43 8.65 4.16 -19.90
CA ILE A 43 8.03 3.11 -19.06
C ILE A 43 6.52 3.11 -19.24
N ILE A 44 5.88 4.28 -19.16
CA ILE A 44 4.43 4.38 -19.35
C ILE A 44 4.01 3.83 -20.70
N PHE A 45 4.70 4.22 -21.77
CA PHE A 45 4.41 3.75 -23.12
C PHE A 45 4.57 2.24 -23.25
N ARG A 46 5.56 1.66 -22.56
CA ARG A 46 5.78 0.20 -22.54
C ARG A 46 4.66 -0.55 -21.80
N GLU A 47 4.14 0.01 -20.72
CA GLU A 47 3.27 -0.72 -19.78
C GLU A 47 1.77 -0.39 -19.90
N LYS A 48 1.39 0.81 -20.35
CA LYS A 48 -0.03 1.18 -20.49
C LYS A 48 -0.56 0.80 -21.88
N SER A 49 -1.71 0.12 -21.91
CA SER A 49 -2.46 -0.13 -23.13
C SER A 49 -3.00 1.17 -23.73
N SER A 50 -3.01 1.26 -25.07
CA SER A 50 -3.56 2.41 -25.78
C SER A 50 -5.07 2.50 -25.61
N ASN A 51 -5.56 3.62 -25.08
CA ASN A 51 -7.00 3.89 -25.01
C ASN A 51 -7.52 4.26 -26.41
N GLU A 52 -8.51 3.51 -26.90
CA GLU A 52 -9.07 3.61 -28.25
C GLU A 52 -9.65 5.00 -28.59
N HIS A 53 -10.00 5.79 -27.57
CA HIS A 53 -10.60 7.11 -27.75
C HIS A 53 -9.58 8.26 -27.75
N LEU A 54 -8.28 7.96 -27.63
CA LEU A 54 -7.21 8.96 -27.64
C LEU A 54 -6.63 9.14 -29.05
N VAL A 55 -6.66 10.36 -29.55
CA VAL A 55 -5.97 10.74 -30.81
C VAL A 55 -4.82 11.69 -30.55
N LYS A 56 -3.72 11.56 -31.29
CA LYS A 56 -2.54 12.43 -31.13
C LYS A 56 -2.93 13.90 -31.37
N TYR A 57 -2.47 14.78 -30.47
CA TYR A 57 -2.79 16.20 -30.46
C TYR A 57 -1.52 17.05 -30.25
N GLY A 58 -0.53 16.84 -31.13
CA GLY A 58 0.78 17.51 -31.06
C GLY A 58 1.62 17.09 -29.84
N LYS A 59 2.66 17.85 -29.55
CA LYS A 59 3.58 17.63 -28.42
C LYS A 59 3.61 18.83 -27.48
N SER A 60 3.97 18.64 -26.22
CA SER A 60 4.25 19.73 -25.29
C SER A 60 5.59 20.42 -25.64
N SER A 61 5.86 21.57 -25.03
CA SER A 61 7.16 22.25 -25.12
C SER A 61 8.32 21.38 -24.58
N SER A 62 8.03 20.41 -23.72
CA SER A 62 8.99 19.41 -23.22
C SER A 62 9.09 18.15 -24.10
N GLY A 63 8.44 18.13 -25.27
CA GLY A 63 8.49 17.01 -26.21
C GLY A 63 7.56 15.83 -25.90
N CYS A 64 6.78 15.89 -24.81
CA CYS A 64 5.83 14.84 -24.43
C CYS A 64 4.65 14.79 -25.40
N GLN A 65 4.20 13.59 -25.76
CA GLN A 65 3.04 13.44 -26.63
C GLN A 65 1.77 13.87 -25.90
N ARG A 66 0.96 14.69 -26.57
CA ARG A 66 -0.39 15.06 -26.11
C ARG A 66 -1.41 14.27 -26.91
N TYR A 67 -2.53 13.98 -26.27
CA TYR A 67 -3.67 13.30 -26.88
C TYR A 67 -4.94 14.10 -26.61
N LEU A 68 -5.88 14.07 -27.53
CA LEU A 68 -7.23 14.54 -27.34
C LEU A 68 -8.13 13.32 -27.11
N ASN A 69 -8.83 13.32 -25.98
CA ASN A 69 -9.84 12.32 -25.69
C ASN A 69 -11.13 12.70 -26.42
N LYS A 70 -11.54 11.90 -27.41
CA LYS A 70 -12.72 12.19 -28.24
C LYS A 70 -14.04 12.14 -27.48
N GLN A 71 -14.12 11.41 -26.37
CA GLN A 71 -15.33 11.33 -25.56
C GLN A 71 -15.49 12.54 -24.65
N THR A 72 -14.40 13.01 -24.04
CA THR A 72 -14.46 14.09 -23.04
C THR A 72 -14.09 15.46 -23.60
N GLY A 73 -13.53 15.52 -24.80
CA GLY A 73 -12.99 16.74 -25.41
C GLY A 73 -11.75 17.31 -24.70
N LYS A 74 -11.21 16.62 -23.69
CA LYS A 74 -10.06 17.10 -22.91
C LYS A 74 -8.75 16.60 -23.49
N THR A 75 -7.70 17.43 -23.34
CA THR A 75 -6.35 17.02 -23.68
C THR A 75 -5.67 16.29 -22.52
N GLU A 76 -5.01 15.20 -22.84
CA GLU A 76 -4.29 14.32 -21.94
C GLU A 76 -2.84 14.14 -22.43
N SER A 77 -1.97 13.65 -21.57
CA SER A 77 -0.57 13.28 -21.92
C SER A 77 -0.33 11.83 -21.54
N ASP A 78 0.80 11.25 -21.96
CA ASP A 78 1.16 9.88 -21.53
C ASP A 78 1.12 9.74 -19.99
N THR A 79 1.52 10.79 -19.27
CA THR A 79 1.55 10.80 -17.79
C THR A 79 0.19 11.08 -17.14
N SER A 80 -0.87 11.23 -17.92
CA SER A 80 -2.23 11.35 -17.40
C SER A 80 -2.56 10.13 -16.55
N SER A 81 -3.24 10.36 -15.43
CA SER A 81 -3.65 9.30 -14.49
C SER A 81 -2.47 8.42 -14.05
N SER A 82 -1.31 9.00 -13.74
CA SER A 82 -0.14 8.27 -13.21
C SER A 82 0.47 9.01 -12.03
N ILE A 83 1.23 8.30 -11.19
CA ILE A 83 1.93 8.91 -10.05
C ILE A 83 2.88 10.05 -10.48
N VAL A 84 3.39 9.98 -11.71
CA VAL A 84 4.33 10.94 -12.31
C VAL A 84 3.66 12.08 -13.07
N LYS A 85 2.33 12.21 -13.02
CA LYS A 85 1.59 13.30 -13.65
C LYS A 85 2.17 14.67 -13.27
N TYR A 86 2.58 15.45 -14.29
CA TYR A 86 3.22 16.77 -14.17
C TYR A 86 4.50 16.80 -13.32
N THR A 87 5.16 15.66 -13.14
CA THR A 87 6.43 15.64 -12.42
C THR A 87 7.54 16.30 -13.23
N LYS A 88 8.45 16.99 -12.53
CA LYS A 88 9.71 17.50 -13.08
C LYS A 88 10.91 16.72 -12.52
N LYS A 89 10.66 15.53 -11.97
CA LYS A 89 11.64 14.70 -11.26
C LYS A 89 12.03 13.51 -12.11
N SER A 90 13.32 13.16 -12.08
CA SER A 90 13.90 12.12 -12.93
C SER A 90 13.40 10.73 -12.53
N TYR A 91 13.67 9.74 -13.39
CA TYR A 91 13.45 8.33 -13.06
C TYR A 91 14.22 7.94 -11.81
N GLU A 92 15.48 8.35 -11.69
CA GLU A 92 16.32 8.05 -10.53
C GLU A 92 15.70 8.57 -9.22
N GLN A 93 15.16 9.80 -9.21
CA GLN A 93 14.51 10.34 -8.02
C GLN A 93 13.28 9.54 -7.60
N TRP A 94 12.46 9.09 -8.56
CA TRP A 94 11.30 8.23 -8.27
C TRP A 94 11.71 6.83 -7.81
N SER A 95 12.68 6.21 -8.47
CA SER A 95 13.20 4.90 -8.12
C SER A 95 13.80 4.90 -6.71
N THR A 96 14.65 5.88 -6.40
CA THR A 96 15.23 6.08 -5.07
C THR A 96 14.17 6.39 -4.02
N PHE A 97 13.16 7.21 -4.35
CA PHE A 97 12.02 7.44 -3.46
C PHE A 97 11.28 6.15 -3.12
N ILE A 98 10.94 5.32 -4.11
CA ILE A 98 10.20 4.07 -3.89
C ILE A 98 11.05 3.08 -3.09
N LYS A 99 12.34 2.93 -3.42
CA LYS A 99 13.27 2.10 -2.66
C LYS A 99 13.29 2.47 -1.18
N PHE A 100 13.51 3.75 -0.87
CA PHE A 100 13.56 4.21 0.52
C PHE A 100 12.20 4.25 1.21
N MET A 101 11.12 4.44 0.44
CA MET A 101 9.77 4.21 0.93
C MET A 101 9.67 2.78 1.42
N LEU A 102 9.91 1.75 0.59
CA LEU A 102 9.84 0.32 0.95
C LEU A 102 10.73 -0.05 2.14
N TYR A 103 11.92 0.51 2.27
CA TYR A 103 12.76 0.31 3.48
C TYR A 103 12.15 0.90 4.76
N GLY A 104 11.10 1.71 4.66
CA GLY A 104 10.38 2.31 5.76
C GLY A 104 11.10 3.54 6.33
N LEU A 105 11.90 4.23 5.52
CA LEU A 105 12.59 5.43 5.98
C LEU A 105 11.62 6.56 6.34
N SER A 106 12.08 7.44 7.24
CA SER A 106 11.31 8.63 7.60
C SER A 106 11.20 9.59 6.41
N LEU A 107 10.11 10.33 6.32
CA LEU A 107 9.92 11.33 5.26
C LEU A 107 11.03 12.38 5.19
N ARG A 108 11.71 12.65 6.31
CA ARG A 108 12.85 13.59 6.34
C ARG A 108 14.09 12.98 5.70
N ALA A 109 14.39 11.73 6.01
CA ALA A 109 15.50 11.01 5.41
C ALA A 109 15.27 10.87 3.90
N ILE A 110 14.08 10.40 3.48
CA ILE A 110 13.73 10.30 2.06
C ILE A 110 13.84 11.64 1.35
N ALA A 111 13.33 12.72 1.96
CA ALA A 111 13.40 14.06 1.39
C ALA A 111 14.85 14.55 1.18
N LEU A 112 15.73 14.27 2.14
CA LEU A 112 17.15 14.60 2.06
C LEU A 112 17.83 13.82 0.92
N GLU A 113 17.71 12.49 0.94
CA GLU A 113 18.40 11.61 -0.03
C GLU A 113 17.91 11.82 -1.47
N VAL A 114 16.61 12.07 -1.66
CA VAL A 114 16.02 12.25 -3.01
C VAL A 114 16.16 13.69 -3.52
N GLY A 115 16.49 14.65 -2.64
CA GLY A 115 16.54 16.07 -2.99
C GLY A 115 15.15 16.68 -3.25
N ILE A 116 14.17 16.37 -2.40
CA ILE A 116 12.80 16.89 -2.49
C ILE A 116 12.32 17.43 -1.14
N SER A 117 11.23 18.22 -1.15
CA SER A 117 10.63 18.67 0.10
C SER A 117 9.94 17.51 0.84
N LYS A 118 9.89 17.59 2.17
CA LYS A 118 9.13 16.64 3.02
C LYS A 118 7.64 16.55 2.63
N THR A 119 7.05 17.66 2.18
CA THR A 119 5.66 17.69 1.69
C THR A 119 5.52 16.89 0.40
N THR A 120 6.44 17.05 -0.53
CA THR A 120 6.50 16.25 -1.77
C THR A 120 6.64 14.77 -1.45
N ALA A 121 7.56 14.40 -0.55
CA ALA A 121 7.75 13.01 -0.13
C ALA A 121 6.46 12.41 0.49
N PHE A 122 5.71 13.20 1.27
CA PHE A 122 4.42 12.77 1.82
C PHE A 122 3.38 12.56 0.73
N SER A 123 3.25 13.50 -0.21
CA SER A 123 2.31 13.38 -1.34
C SER A 123 2.65 12.20 -2.23
N TRP A 124 3.94 12.01 -2.57
CA TRP A 124 4.41 10.89 -3.39
C TRP A 124 4.11 9.55 -2.73
N ARG A 125 4.30 9.43 -1.42
CA ARG A 125 3.97 8.20 -0.68
C ARG A 125 2.51 7.83 -0.87
N HIS A 126 1.61 8.79 -0.69
CA HIS A 126 0.18 8.53 -0.85
C HIS A 126 -0.23 8.27 -2.30
N LYS A 127 0.43 8.90 -3.29
CA LYS A 127 0.23 8.56 -4.71
C LYS A 127 0.66 7.13 -5.03
N VAL A 128 1.83 6.69 -4.53
CA VAL A 128 2.31 5.31 -4.71
C VAL A 128 1.37 4.33 -4.02
N ILE A 129 0.90 4.63 -2.81
CA ILE A 129 -0.07 3.79 -2.10
C ILE A 129 -1.39 3.68 -2.88
N GLU A 130 -1.86 4.78 -3.48
CA GLU A 130 -3.05 4.76 -4.32
C GLU A 130 -2.84 3.87 -5.55
N ALA A 131 -1.67 3.93 -6.17
CA ALA A 131 -1.33 3.11 -7.33
C ALA A 131 -1.34 1.60 -7.02
N ILE A 132 -0.98 1.21 -5.80
CA ILE A 132 -0.95 -0.19 -5.34
C ILE A 132 -2.29 -0.68 -4.79
N LYS A 133 -3.34 0.15 -4.83
CA LYS A 133 -4.66 -0.21 -4.30
C LYS A 133 -5.26 -1.40 -5.04
N ASP A 134 -5.23 -1.34 -6.35
CA ASP A 134 -5.83 -2.34 -7.23
C ASP A 134 -5.12 -3.70 -7.12
N TYR A 135 -3.84 -3.70 -6.73
CA TYR A 135 -3.05 -4.90 -6.45
C TYR A 135 -3.73 -5.81 -5.41
N GLN A 136 -4.55 -5.25 -4.53
CA GLN A 136 -5.08 -5.92 -3.34
C GLN A 136 -6.60 -5.93 -3.22
N GLU A 137 -7.32 -5.30 -4.14
CA GLU A 137 -8.79 -5.28 -4.11
C GLU A 137 -9.43 -6.56 -4.66
N VAL A 138 -8.69 -7.32 -5.47
CA VAL A 138 -9.07 -8.62 -6.06
C VAL A 138 -8.61 -9.79 -5.18
N ILE A 139 -8.69 -9.66 -3.86
CA ILE A 139 -8.38 -10.77 -2.96
C ILE A 139 -9.65 -11.53 -2.61
N SER A 140 -9.61 -12.83 -2.82
CA SER A 140 -10.57 -13.81 -2.34
C SER A 140 -9.81 -14.83 -1.51
N LEU A 141 -9.94 -14.75 -0.19
CA LEU A 141 -9.33 -15.70 0.74
C LEU A 141 -9.95 -17.08 0.53
N SER A 142 -9.14 -18.14 0.58
CA SER A 142 -9.63 -19.51 0.39
C SER A 142 -8.78 -20.56 1.10
N GLY A 143 -9.37 -21.74 1.33
CA GLY A 143 -8.68 -22.85 2.01
C GLY A 143 -8.65 -22.64 3.52
N GLU A 144 -7.50 -22.81 4.14
CA GLU A 144 -7.29 -22.52 5.56
C GLU A 144 -7.05 -21.02 5.79
N ILE A 145 -7.85 -20.40 6.66
CA ILE A 145 -7.83 -18.97 6.95
C ILE A 145 -7.68 -18.73 8.45
N GLN A 146 -6.68 -17.95 8.86
CA GLN A 146 -6.60 -17.42 10.23
C GLN A 146 -7.16 -15.99 10.26
N ALA A 147 -8.04 -15.68 11.21
CA ALA A 147 -8.59 -14.34 11.38
C ALA A 147 -8.61 -13.90 12.85
N ASP A 148 -8.21 -12.66 13.08
CA ASP A 148 -8.11 -12.02 14.39
C ASP A 148 -8.03 -10.49 14.21
N GLU A 149 -8.30 -9.75 15.28
CA GLU A 149 -8.25 -8.30 15.29
C GLU A 149 -6.98 -7.77 15.94
N THR A 150 -6.46 -6.69 15.36
CA THR A 150 -5.35 -5.93 15.95
C THR A 150 -5.73 -4.48 16.18
N TYR A 151 -5.09 -3.85 17.17
CA TYR A 151 -5.51 -2.54 17.67
C TYR A 151 -4.43 -1.46 17.49
N PHE A 152 -4.81 -0.33 16.91
CA PHE A 152 -3.94 0.84 16.78
C PHE A 152 -4.50 2.00 17.59
N LEU A 153 -3.64 2.70 18.34
CA LEU A 153 -4.09 3.87 19.07
C LEU A 153 -4.57 4.97 18.12
N LEU A 154 -5.75 5.54 18.41
CA LEU A 154 -6.33 6.63 17.66
C LEU A 154 -5.35 7.81 17.60
N ASN A 155 -5.01 8.21 16.38
CA ASN A 155 -4.00 9.21 16.14
C ASN A 155 -4.53 10.30 15.22
N MET A 156 -4.65 11.49 15.80
CA MET A 156 -5.21 12.68 15.20
C MET A 156 -4.12 13.57 14.55
N LYS A 157 -2.97 13.02 14.16
CA LYS A 157 -1.90 13.79 13.51
C LYS A 157 -2.39 14.44 12.21
N GLY A 158 -2.05 15.72 12.00
CA GLY A 158 -2.44 16.46 10.80
C GLY A 158 -2.71 17.93 11.10
N SER A 159 -3.21 18.65 10.09
CA SER A 159 -3.66 20.04 10.24
C SER A 159 -5.08 20.08 10.78
N TRP A 160 -5.27 20.81 11.89
CA TRP A 160 -6.58 21.07 12.52
C TRP A 160 -7.02 22.53 12.34
N LYS A 161 -6.48 23.24 11.34
CA LYS A 161 -6.89 24.61 11.04
C LYS A 161 -8.41 24.63 10.82
N LYS A 162 -9.14 25.36 11.67
CA LYS A 162 -10.61 25.50 11.71
C LYS A 162 -11.42 24.31 12.27
N LYS A 163 -10.81 23.34 12.94
CA LYS A 163 -11.51 22.22 13.61
C LYS A 163 -11.11 22.13 15.07
N SER A 164 -12.06 21.91 15.97
CA SER A 164 -11.78 21.59 17.36
C SER A 164 -11.22 20.17 17.47
N MET A 165 -10.18 20.00 18.31
CA MET A 165 -9.74 18.67 18.70
C MET A 165 -10.54 18.21 19.92
N PRO A 166 -10.93 16.92 19.98
CA PRO A 166 -11.68 16.36 21.11
C PRO A 166 -10.87 16.29 22.41
N ARG A 167 -9.54 16.48 22.33
CA ARG A 167 -8.65 16.55 23.48
C ARG A 167 -7.37 17.31 23.15
N LYS A 168 -6.60 17.66 24.17
CA LYS A 168 -5.25 18.24 24.01
C LYS A 168 -4.32 17.29 23.21
N PRO A 169 -3.37 17.82 22.42
CA PRO A 169 -2.38 17.00 21.71
C PRO A 169 -1.59 16.09 22.65
N LYS A 170 -1.45 14.80 22.30
CA LYS A 170 -0.60 13.85 23.04
C LYS A 170 0.88 14.13 22.71
N LYS A 171 1.77 14.00 23.71
CA LYS A 171 3.23 13.92 23.47
C LYS A 171 3.55 12.60 22.72
N LYS A 172 4.62 12.59 21.93
CA LYS A 172 4.96 11.49 21.00
C LYS A 172 5.02 10.14 21.73
N GLY A 173 4.30 9.14 21.21
CA GLY A 173 4.33 7.78 21.77
C GLY A 173 3.63 7.62 23.12
N GLY A 174 2.89 8.63 23.58
CA GLY A 174 2.14 8.54 24.83
C GLY A 174 1.09 7.42 24.78
N PRO A 175 0.89 6.68 25.88
CA PRO A 175 -0.05 5.57 25.94
C PRO A 175 -1.51 6.02 25.72
N GLY A 176 -2.39 5.04 25.60
CA GLY A 176 -3.83 5.27 25.76
C GLY A 176 -4.13 5.87 27.14
N VAL A 177 -5.21 6.63 27.26
CA VAL A 177 -5.72 7.09 28.56
C VAL A 177 -6.15 5.89 29.40
N TYR A 178 -6.78 4.91 28.75
CA TYR A 178 -7.26 3.68 29.37
C TYR A 178 -6.32 2.51 29.09
N ARG A 179 -6.20 1.60 30.07
CA ARG A 179 -5.56 0.30 29.88
C ARG A 179 -6.54 -0.64 29.15
N GLY A 180 -6.02 -1.53 28.32
CA GLY A 180 -6.83 -2.49 27.55
C GLY A 180 -7.52 -1.90 26.32
N VAL A 181 -8.43 -2.66 25.72
CA VAL A 181 -9.21 -2.25 24.54
C VAL A 181 -10.30 -1.27 24.97
N SER A 182 -10.27 -0.06 24.41
CA SER A 182 -11.23 1.02 24.65
C SER A 182 -11.57 1.72 23.32
N ASN A 183 -12.45 2.71 23.34
CA ASN A 183 -12.76 3.50 22.15
C ASN A 183 -11.53 4.30 21.62
N GLU A 184 -10.46 4.45 22.41
CA GLU A 184 -9.20 5.02 21.91
C GLU A 184 -8.44 4.09 20.95
N GLN A 185 -8.79 2.81 20.87
CA GLN A 185 -8.14 1.83 20.00
C GLN A 185 -8.98 1.62 18.74
N VAL A 186 -8.39 1.91 17.59
CA VAL A 186 -8.95 1.58 16.27
C VAL A 186 -8.74 0.09 16.04
N CYS A 187 -9.84 -0.62 15.79
CA CYS A 187 -9.86 -2.04 15.54
C CYS A 187 -9.65 -2.32 14.04
N VAL A 188 -8.71 -3.20 13.74
CA VAL A 188 -8.37 -3.64 12.39
C VAL A 188 -8.52 -5.14 12.34
N LEU A 189 -9.44 -5.64 11.52
CA LEU A 189 -9.52 -7.05 11.17
C LEU A 189 -8.32 -7.40 10.29
N VAL A 190 -7.67 -8.51 10.60
CA VAL A 190 -6.69 -9.17 9.74
C VAL A 190 -7.19 -10.58 9.47
N ALA A 191 -7.16 -11.01 8.21
CA ALA A 191 -7.39 -12.40 7.84
C ALA A 191 -6.32 -12.82 6.83
N ILE A 192 -5.75 -14.01 7.00
CA ILE A 192 -4.64 -14.53 6.20
C ILE A 192 -4.96 -15.96 5.82
N ASP A 193 -4.84 -16.29 4.54
CA ASP A 193 -5.01 -17.66 4.07
C ASP A 193 -3.67 -18.40 3.88
N GLU A 194 -3.75 -19.69 3.61
CA GLU A 194 -2.62 -20.59 3.34
C GLU A 194 -1.78 -20.20 2.10
N ASN A 195 -2.33 -19.35 1.22
CA ASN A 195 -1.67 -18.86 0.01
C ASN A 195 -1.05 -17.47 0.21
N ASP A 196 -0.81 -17.08 1.47
CA ASP A 196 -0.29 -15.78 1.88
C ASP A 196 -1.14 -14.58 1.39
N GLN A 197 -2.42 -14.82 1.03
CA GLN A 197 -3.34 -13.73 0.76
C GLN A 197 -3.78 -13.12 2.08
N VAL A 198 -3.63 -11.80 2.18
CA VAL A 198 -3.94 -11.07 3.39
C VAL A 198 -5.05 -10.08 3.13
N LEU A 199 -6.08 -10.09 3.96
CA LEU A 199 -7.08 -9.05 4.09
C LEU A 199 -6.79 -8.21 5.34
N THR A 200 -6.83 -6.88 5.20
CA THR A 200 -6.85 -5.98 6.36
C THR A 200 -7.96 -4.97 6.18
N LYS A 201 -8.73 -4.69 7.23
CA LYS A 201 -9.81 -3.71 7.19
C LYS A 201 -10.01 -3.03 8.54
N ILE A 202 -10.16 -1.72 8.57
CA ILE A 202 -10.66 -1.03 9.77
C ILE A 202 -12.14 -1.40 9.99
N VAL A 203 -12.46 -1.99 11.13
CA VAL A 203 -13.80 -2.49 11.49
C VAL A 203 -14.44 -1.72 12.67
N GLY A 204 -13.76 -0.70 13.19
CA GLY A 204 -14.33 0.23 14.17
C GLY A 204 -13.32 0.71 15.23
N GLN A 205 -13.83 0.98 16.42
CA GLN A 205 -13.05 1.37 17.60
C GLN A 205 -13.53 0.60 18.83
N GLY A 206 -12.61 0.27 19.74
CA GLY A 206 -12.91 -0.60 20.87
C GLY A 206 -13.34 -1.97 20.39
N ASN A 207 -14.40 -2.52 20.97
CA ASN A 207 -14.99 -3.75 20.46
C ASN A 207 -15.80 -3.43 19.18
N PRO A 208 -15.44 -3.96 18.00
CA PRO A 208 -16.17 -3.71 16.78
C PRO A 208 -17.56 -4.35 16.82
N LEU A 209 -18.48 -3.75 16.08
CA LEU A 209 -19.80 -4.31 15.81
C LEU A 209 -19.66 -5.55 14.91
N LYS A 210 -20.54 -6.54 15.11
CA LYS A 210 -20.54 -7.78 14.32
C LYS A 210 -20.76 -7.47 12.84
N GLU A 211 -21.63 -6.51 12.55
CA GLU A 211 -21.99 -6.08 11.20
C GLU A 211 -20.78 -5.54 10.43
N ASN A 212 -19.89 -4.81 11.12
CA ASN A 212 -18.66 -4.30 10.50
C ASN A 212 -17.65 -5.42 10.18
N LEU A 213 -17.57 -6.45 11.03
CA LEU A 213 -16.74 -7.63 10.78
C LEU A 213 -17.31 -8.43 9.60
N GLN A 214 -18.64 -8.59 9.55
CA GLN A 214 -19.33 -9.25 8.46
C GLN A 214 -19.11 -8.53 7.13
N GLU A 215 -19.32 -7.21 7.07
CA GLU A 215 -19.07 -6.39 5.87
C GLU A 215 -17.62 -6.53 5.39
N ALA A 216 -16.65 -6.59 6.30
CA ALA A 216 -15.25 -6.72 5.95
C ALA A 216 -14.91 -8.06 5.25
N LEU A 217 -15.62 -9.15 5.60
CA LEU A 217 -15.39 -10.48 5.04
C LEU A 217 -16.32 -10.82 3.86
N GLN A 218 -17.50 -10.20 3.80
CA GLN A 218 -18.51 -10.49 2.79
C GLN A 218 -17.96 -10.28 1.37
N GLY A 219 -18.10 -11.30 0.51
CA GLY A 219 -17.63 -11.26 -0.88
C GLY A 219 -16.10 -11.27 -1.04
N LYS A 220 -15.34 -11.48 0.05
CA LYS A 220 -13.87 -11.57 0.08
C LYS A 220 -13.35 -12.94 0.50
N VAL A 221 -14.25 -13.91 0.69
CA VAL A 221 -13.96 -15.26 1.17
C VAL A 221 -14.67 -16.26 0.27
N LYS A 222 -13.97 -17.30 -0.15
CA LYS A 222 -14.55 -18.40 -0.93
C LYS A 222 -15.35 -19.32 -0.01
N GLN A 223 -16.58 -19.65 -0.40
CA GLN A 223 -17.43 -20.59 0.34
C GLN A 223 -16.73 -21.95 0.50
N GLY A 224 -16.97 -22.63 1.62
CA GLY A 224 -16.34 -23.91 1.95
C GLY A 224 -14.94 -23.80 2.55
N SER A 225 -14.42 -22.59 2.75
CA SER A 225 -13.14 -22.37 3.46
C SER A 225 -13.27 -22.70 4.95
N HIS A 226 -12.13 -22.91 5.61
CA HIS A 226 -12.03 -23.17 7.04
C HIS A 226 -11.37 -22.01 7.77
N PHE A 227 -11.99 -21.52 8.84
CA PHE A 227 -11.47 -20.43 9.65
C PHE A 227 -10.92 -20.96 10.98
N THR A 228 -9.75 -20.47 11.36
CA THR A 228 -9.24 -20.52 12.73
C THR A 228 -9.26 -19.11 13.33
N THR A 229 -10.00 -18.92 14.43
CA THR A 229 -10.10 -17.64 15.13
C THR A 229 -9.83 -17.78 16.62
N ASP A 230 -9.76 -16.65 17.32
CA ASP A 230 -9.87 -16.63 18.77
C ASP A 230 -11.27 -17.04 19.25
N SER A 231 -11.48 -17.02 20.56
CA SER A 231 -12.75 -17.41 21.20
C SER A 231 -13.89 -16.39 21.06
N LYS A 232 -13.76 -15.35 20.23
CA LYS A 232 -14.78 -14.31 20.09
C LYS A 232 -16.06 -14.87 19.46
N SER A 233 -17.19 -14.66 20.13
CA SER A 233 -18.48 -15.24 19.71
C SER A 233 -18.98 -14.71 18.36
N ALA A 234 -18.62 -13.48 17.99
CA ALA A 234 -19.04 -12.84 16.74
C ALA A 234 -18.68 -13.67 15.50
N TYR A 235 -17.54 -14.35 15.49
CA TYR A 235 -17.08 -15.15 14.36
C TYR A 235 -17.98 -16.36 14.05
N ARG A 236 -18.68 -16.93 15.05
CA ARG A 236 -19.50 -18.14 14.86
C ARG A 236 -20.59 -17.95 13.84
N GLU A 237 -21.34 -16.87 13.97
CA GLU A 237 -22.47 -16.59 13.07
C GLU A 237 -21.97 -16.05 11.73
N ILE A 238 -20.97 -15.15 11.74
CA ILE A 238 -20.40 -14.59 10.51
C ILE A 238 -19.85 -15.70 9.59
N ILE A 239 -19.06 -16.62 10.11
CA ILE A 239 -18.42 -17.67 9.31
C ILE A 239 -19.46 -18.67 8.79
N LYS A 240 -20.50 -18.96 9.59
CA LYS A 240 -21.63 -19.77 9.15
C LYS A 240 -22.38 -19.10 7.99
N ASP A 241 -22.64 -17.79 8.08
CA ASP A 241 -23.33 -17.01 7.04
C ASP A 241 -22.51 -16.93 5.74
N LEU A 242 -21.17 -16.99 5.84
CA LEU A 242 -20.26 -17.11 4.70
C LEU A 242 -20.19 -18.54 4.11
N GLY A 243 -20.93 -19.50 4.65
CA GLY A 243 -20.91 -20.90 4.24
C GLY A 243 -19.55 -21.56 4.44
N CYS A 244 -18.85 -21.19 5.52
CA CYS A 244 -17.53 -21.68 5.89
C CYS A 244 -17.59 -22.45 7.22
N THR A 245 -16.50 -23.14 7.56
CA THR A 245 -16.37 -23.87 8.84
C THR A 245 -15.44 -23.13 9.79
N LEU A 246 -15.56 -23.39 11.11
CA LEU A 246 -14.85 -22.63 12.15
C LEU A 246 -14.23 -23.54 13.23
N ALA A 247 -12.95 -23.33 13.50
CA ALA A 247 -12.25 -23.74 14.70
C ALA A 247 -11.89 -22.53 15.57
N GLN A 248 -12.27 -22.55 16.85
CA GLN A 248 -11.91 -21.49 17.80
C GLN A 248 -10.86 -22.00 18.79
N ILE A 249 -9.77 -21.24 18.93
CA ILE A 249 -8.74 -21.47 19.94
C ILE A 249 -9.22 -20.91 21.29
N PRO A 250 -9.33 -21.74 22.34
CA PRO A 250 -9.76 -21.29 23.67
C PRO A 250 -8.78 -20.29 24.26
N SER A 251 -9.30 -19.31 25.00
CA SER A 251 -8.47 -18.35 25.75
C SER A 251 -7.44 -19.06 26.61
N GLY A 252 -6.17 -18.62 26.52
CA GLY A 252 -5.06 -19.19 27.28
C GLY A 252 -4.38 -20.40 26.62
N LEU A 253 -4.91 -20.92 25.51
CA LEU A 253 -4.25 -21.94 24.70
C LEU A 253 -3.65 -21.31 23.42
N TYR A 254 -2.56 -21.91 22.94
CA TYR A 254 -1.90 -21.51 21.69
C TYR A 254 -2.31 -22.38 20.50
N VAL A 255 -2.80 -23.60 20.77
CA VAL A 255 -3.15 -24.62 19.78
C VAL A 255 -4.39 -25.37 20.27
N LYS A 256 -5.27 -25.77 19.36
CA LYS A 256 -6.37 -26.72 19.60
C LYS A 256 -6.40 -27.73 18.44
N ASN A 257 -6.11 -29.00 18.73
CA ASN A 257 -5.89 -30.04 17.71
C ASN A 257 -4.79 -29.60 16.73
N GLU A 258 -5.00 -29.66 15.41
CA GLU A 258 -4.08 -29.12 14.41
C GLU A 258 -4.15 -27.58 14.23
N TYR A 259 -5.12 -26.87 14.82
CA TYR A 259 -5.35 -25.45 14.56
C TYR A 259 -4.54 -24.54 15.50
N SER A 260 -3.96 -23.47 14.94
CA SER A 260 -3.23 -22.44 15.70
C SER A 260 -3.44 -21.04 15.13
N LEU A 261 -3.13 -20.00 15.91
CA LEU A 261 -3.13 -18.60 15.48
C LEU A 261 -1.71 -18.06 15.25
N SER A 262 -0.75 -18.95 14.99
CA SER A 262 0.68 -18.60 14.92
C SER A 262 1.00 -17.63 13.77
N VAL A 263 0.45 -17.87 12.58
CA VAL A 263 0.69 -17.08 11.38
C VAL A 263 0.14 -15.66 11.55
N ILE A 264 -1.09 -15.52 12.03
CA ILE A 264 -1.68 -14.19 12.25
C ILE A 264 -1.00 -13.44 13.39
N ASN A 265 -0.57 -14.12 14.46
CA ASN A 265 0.22 -13.51 15.54
C ASN A 265 1.58 -13.00 15.04
N GLN A 266 2.26 -13.77 14.18
CA GLN A 266 3.48 -13.32 13.53
C GLN A 266 3.21 -12.07 12.68
N TYR A 267 2.17 -12.10 11.84
CA TYR A 267 1.80 -10.95 11.01
C TYR A 267 1.50 -9.71 11.86
N HIS A 268 0.75 -9.85 12.95
CA HIS A 268 0.49 -8.77 13.91
C HIS A 268 1.80 -8.18 14.46
N SER A 269 2.73 -9.03 14.89
CA SER A 269 4.03 -8.61 15.43
C SER A 269 4.86 -7.83 14.39
N GLU A 270 4.95 -8.37 13.18
CA GLU A 270 5.67 -7.72 12.06
C GLU A 270 5.04 -6.38 11.71
N LEU A 271 3.71 -6.34 11.59
CA LEU A 271 2.94 -5.13 11.29
C LEU A 271 3.19 -4.04 12.34
N LYS A 272 3.07 -4.36 13.64
CA LYS A 272 3.32 -3.39 14.72
C LYS A 272 4.77 -2.90 14.71
N THR A 273 5.72 -3.81 14.49
CA THR A 273 7.15 -3.47 14.41
C THR A 273 7.43 -2.52 13.24
N TRP A 274 6.83 -2.77 12.09
CA TRP A 274 6.92 -1.88 10.93
C TRP A 274 6.31 -0.50 11.20
N PHE A 275 5.12 -0.43 11.81
CA PHE A 275 4.46 0.84 12.13
C PHE A 275 5.27 1.75 13.09
N LYS A 276 6.10 1.17 13.97
CA LYS A 276 6.96 1.94 14.90
C LYS A 276 7.90 2.91 14.16
N ARG A 277 8.32 2.58 12.92
CA ARG A 277 9.21 3.40 12.08
C ARG A 277 8.63 4.79 11.78
N PHE A 278 7.29 4.93 11.74
CA PHE A 278 6.62 6.18 11.37
C PHE A 278 6.34 7.12 12.54
N ARG A 279 6.62 6.69 13.78
CA ARG A 279 6.37 7.47 15.02
C ARG A 279 4.94 8.02 15.06
N GLY A 280 3.97 7.16 14.74
CA GLY A 280 2.55 7.49 14.65
C GLY A 280 2.11 7.95 13.26
N VAL A 281 1.17 7.18 12.70
CA VAL A 281 0.43 7.46 11.47
C VAL A 281 -0.94 8.04 11.84
N SER A 282 -1.43 9.03 11.11
CA SER A 282 -2.78 9.56 11.33
C SER A 282 -3.83 8.50 10.99
N THR A 283 -4.85 8.31 11.82
CA THR A 283 -5.87 7.27 11.62
C THR A 283 -6.61 7.43 10.28
N LYS A 284 -6.74 8.64 9.73
CA LYS A 284 -7.27 8.88 8.37
C LYS A 284 -6.48 8.18 7.25
N HIS A 285 -5.23 7.82 7.52
CA HIS A 285 -4.33 7.15 6.60
C HIS A 285 -4.00 5.72 7.04
N LEU A 286 -4.59 5.20 8.12
CA LEU A 286 -4.25 3.89 8.64
C LEU A 286 -4.45 2.80 7.57
N GLU A 287 -5.60 2.81 6.90
CA GLU A 287 -5.91 1.88 5.80
C GLU A 287 -4.83 1.87 4.71
N ASN A 288 -4.41 3.05 4.24
CA ASN A 288 -3.34 3.21 3.25
C ASN A 288 -2.03 2.55 3.71
N TYR A 289 -1.68 2.65 4.99
CA TYR A 289 -0.45 2.04 5.51
C TYR A 289 -0.60 0.52 5.72
N LEU A 290 -1.80 0.04 6.05
CA LEU A 290 -2.08 -1.41 6.10
C LEU A 290 -1.91 -2.04 4.71
N MET A 291 -2.48 -1.41 3.68
CA MET A 291 -2.31 -1.84 2.28
C MET A 291 -0.85 -1.83 1.85
N TRP A 292 -0.12 -0.78 2.22
CA TRP A 292 1.31 -0.70 1.93
C TRP A 292 2.08 -1.86 2.59
N PHE A 293 1.82 -2.18 3.85
CA PHE A 293 2.47 -3.31 4.51
C PHE A 293 2.15 -4.64 3.82
N ARG A 294 0.88 -4.88 3.47
CA ARG A 294 0.44 -6.04 2.69
C ARG A 294 1.21 -6.16 1.37
N PHE A 295 1.44 -5.02 0.70
CA PHE A 295 2.13 -5.01 -0.59
C PHE A 295 3.60 -5.40 -0.41
N MET A 296 4.24 -4.94 0.67
CA MET A 296 5.60 -5.37 0.98
C MET A 296 5.67 -6.87 1.31
N LYS A 297 4.69 -7.42 2.04
CA LYS A 297 4.63 -8.86 2.31
C LYS A 297 4.49 -9.66 1.03
N TYR A 298 3.59 -9.26 0.15
CA TYR A 298 3.46 -9.85 -1.18
C TYR A 298 4.79 -9.84 -1.96
N LEU A 299 5.47 -8.69 -2.03
CA LEU A 299 6.76 -8.60 -2.71
C LEU A 299 7.81 -9.53 -2.10
N ASN A 300 7.87 -9.63 -0.76
CA ASN A 300 8.81 -10.53 -0.08
C ASN A 300 8.56 -12.01 -0.43
N TYR A 301 7.30 -12.39 -0.67
CA TYR A 301 6.95 -13.77 -1.01
C TYR A 301 7.21 -14.10 -2.48
N GLN A 302 7.02 -13.14 -3.37
CA GLN A 302 7.09 -13.40 -4.81
C GLN A 302 8.47 -13.19 -5.43
N MET A 303 9.31 -12.36 -4.82
CA MET A 303 10.58 -12.00 -5.46
C MET A 303 11.66 -11.56 -4.46
N PRO A 304 12.95 -11.71 -4.84
CA PRO A 304 14.06 -11.23 -4.04
C PRO A 304 14.07 -9.70 -3.85
N SER A 305 14.62 -9.24 -2.73
CA SER A 305 14.54 -7.84 -2.27
C SER A 305 15.18 -6.81 -3.21
N ASN A 306 16.16 -7.21 -4.03
CA ASN A 306 16.79 -6.34 -5.03
C ASN A 306 15.82 -5.98 -6.18
N HIS A 307 14.74 -6.73 -6.39
CA HIS A 307 13.75 -6.47 -7.45
C HIS A 307 12.60 -5.58 -6.97
N HIS A 308 12.39 -5.46 -5.65
CA HIS A 308 11.20 -4.81 -5.08
C HIS A 308 10.99 -3.37 -5.56
N ALA A 309 12.06 -2.56 -5.58
CA ALA A 309 11.96 -1.16 -5.97
C ALA A 309 11.58 -1.00 -7.46
N TYR A 310 12.18 -1.83 -8.31
CA TYR A 310 11.92 -1.83 -9.75
C TYR A 310 10.48 -2.25 -10.05
N GLU A 311 10.03 -3.39 -9.52
CA GLU A 311 8.67 -3.89 -9.74
C GLU A 311 7.62 -2.97 -9.14
N SER A 312 7.88 -2.40 -7.96
CA SER A 312 6.99 -1.41 -7.34
C SER A 312 6.85 -0.15 -8.19
N LEU A 313 7.95 0.36 -8.75
CA LEU A 313 7.92 1.54 -9.61
C LEU A 313 7.18 1.27 -10.92
N LYS A 314 7.51 0.14 -11.56
CA LYS A 314 6.85 -0.31 -12.79
C LYS A 314 5.35 -0.43 -12.56
N TYR A 315 4.93 -1.14 -11.51
CA TYR A 315 3.52 -1.28 -11.15
C TYR A 315 2.87 0.08 -10.87
N ALA A 316 3.46 0.90 -10.00
CA ALA A 316 2.85 2.16 -9.58
C ALA A 316 2.75 3.20 -10.71
N ILE A 317 3.67 3.19 -11.68
CA ILE A 317 3.62 4.08 -12.85
C ILE A 317 2.50 3.66 -13.82
N SER A 318 2.31 2.35 -13.97
CA SER A 318 1.39 1.75 -14.95
C SER A 318 -0.06 1.83 -14.53
N ASN A 319 -0.33 1.89 -13.22
CA ASN A 319 -1.69 1.98 -12.70
C ASN A 319 -2.27 3.39 -12.77
N ASN A 320 -3.60 3.46 -12.85
CA ASN A 320 -4.32 4.70 -12.98
C ASN A 320 -4.46 5.42 -11.63
N VAL A 321 -3.80 6.57 -11.48
CA VAL A 321 -3.83 7.35 -10.22
C VAL A 321 -4.35 8.76 -10.46
N ASN A 322 -5.46 9.10 -9.81
CA ASN A 322 -6.14 10.39 -9.95
C ASN A 322 -6.25 11.21 -8.65
N ILE A 323 -5.66 10.74 -7.55
CA ILE A 323 -5.70 11.43 -6.26
C ILE A 323 -5.06 12.83 -6.33
N LYS A 324 -5.78 13.86 -5.87
CA LYS A 324 -5.22 15.21 -5.74
C LYS A 324 -4.53 15.34 -4.38
N ILE A 325 -3.54 16.23 -4.30
CA ILE A 325 -2.80 16.48 -3.05
C ILE A 325 -3.76 16.97 -1.94
N VAL A 326 -4.75 17.78 -2.31
CA VAL A 326 -5.77 18.28 -1.38
C VAL A 326 -6.58 17.14 -0.75
N ASP A 327 -6.92 16.11 -1.52
CA ASP A 327 -7.70 14.96 -1.06
C ASP A 327 -6.95 14.16 0.02
N ILE A 328 -5.63 14.04 -0.12
CA ILE A 328 -4.77 13.41 0.90
C ILE A 328 -4.92 14.17 2.24
N HIS A 329 -4.90 15.50 2.21
CA HIS A 329 -4.96 16.28 3.44
C HIS A 329 -6.37 16.29 4.05
N GLN A 330 -7.41 16.29 3.22
CA GLN A 330 -8.82 16.40 3.61
C GLN A 330 -9.49 15.05 3.91
N LYS A 331 -8.81 13.91 3.68
CA LYS A 331 -9.32 12.57 3.97
C LYS A 331 -9.98 12.50 5.37
N PRO A 332 -11.25 12.07 5.47
CA PRO A 332 -11.95 11.99 6.74
C PRO A 332 -11.34 10.89 7.62
N PHE A 333 -11.59 10.98 8.93
CA PHE A 333 -11.28 9.88 9.83
C PHE A 333 -12.30 8.74 9.59
N PRO A 334 -11.85 7.48 9.52
CA PRO A 334 -12.73 6.33 9.27
C PRO A 334 -13.57 5.93 10.50
N VAL A 335 -13.43 6.65 11.61
CA VAL A 335 -14.00 6.33 12.92
C VAL A 335 -14.30 7.62 13.68
N ASP A 336 -15.19 7.55 14.67
CA ASP A 336 -15.55 8.70 15.49
C ASP A 336 -14.40 9.09 16.44
N ILE A 337 -13.80 10.25 16.18
CA ILE A 337 -12.69 10.78 16.96
C ILE A 337 -13.12 11.38 18.31
N PHE A 338 -14.40 11.71 18.49
CA PHE A 338 -14.96 12.32 19.70
C PHE A 338 -15.45 11.26 20.69
N LYS A 339 -15.91 10.09 20.20
CA LYS A 339 -16.38 8.96 21.01
C LYS A 339 -15.53 8.65 22.26
N PRO A 340 -14.19 8.64 22.22
CA PRO A 340 -13.37 8.28 23.39
C PRO A 340 -13.28 9.39 24.45
N TYR A 341 -13.68 10.60 24.10
CA TYR A 341 -13.41 11.84 24.85
C TYR A 341 -14.68 12.59 25.27
N GLN A 342 -15.84 11.93 25.25
CA GLN A 342 -17.11 12.51 25.67
C GLN A 342 -17.11 12.99 27.13
N HIS A 343 -16.18 12.51 27.96
CA HIS A 343 -15.98 12.97 29.34
C HIS A 343 -15.13 14.24 29.46
N LEU A 344 -14.58 14.74 28.35
CA LEU A 344 -13.74 15.96 28.30
C LEU A 344 -14.46 17.16 27.69
N SER A 345 -15.68 16.97 27.18
CA SER A 345 -16.50 18.01 26.52
C SER A 345 -17.32 18.80 27.50
#